data_AF-W2RMJ3-F1
#
_entry.id   AF-W2RMJ3-F1
#
_cell.length_a   1.000
_cell.length_b   1.000
_cell.length_c   1.000
_cell.angle_alpha   90.00
_cell.angle_beta   90.00
_cell.angle_gamma   90.00
#
_symmetry.space_group_name_H-M   'P 1'
#
loop_
_entity.id
_entity.type
_entity.pdbx_description
1 polymer ?
#
loop_
_entity_poly.entity_id
_entity_poly.type
_entity_poly.pdbx_seq_one_letter_code
_entity_poly.pdbx_strand_id
1 'polypeptide(L)'
;MPEYRFVVQSGRKLSHREQQISSSQTKAHAARVAHQRRVVRVQEASALTVAKRICVTEYQDEGREQDSRLQDQHESTSLMLYKGNSDPFGAAVATEVTPRINQILTFLQDTYIPNTYPGSPSWVRSFTCGRFFKDQARLMLSEAPAFCETLPYLTMLASNSGSQALEREAMSTQLQIIQKTRQAVSSNSEANQQHLLLFTKSLFGAAMIEQDMRAASSHARVLSHLLQRHLDAGTWRSLPVDLVTNCLFFILNHSQMMLRKSVLEIDTWADLYIQHAARPVVEYLAPLHSWFDNRLDPCLSNSHLRQDYRAMYETVWLWSQETRPSPAISQDALNQYCGLQHNVVSIRLVNHFVHFTDQLSRATSLGMPPRREAHLVCQAILALSLLAFLATFVGNPKMGTRYIWRKHGMFLTRLQLLLMSRLRDGGLLLGEGEFGFEYRHALLWAYWAGATWEHREREADTNPVHGWFNTRFAKQCQVMGLKSWEQVETVLNGFALARLAQPPGSTWVGVLLVETWPSKDSNRFN
;
A
#
# COMPACT_ATOMS: atom_id res chain seq x y z
N MET A 1 -22.16 9.24 -7.80
CA MET A 1 -20.78 9.62 -8.20
C MET A 1 -20.85 10.66 -9.31
N PRO A 2 -20.02 11.72 -9.32
CA PRO A 2 -20.00 12.64 -10.44
C PRO A 2 -19.31 11.99 -11.65
N GLU A 3 -19.98 12.02 -12.79
CA GLU A 3 -19.48 11.55 -14.08
C GLU A 3 -18.41 12.53 -14.59
N TYR A 4 -17.14 12.11 -14.60
CA TYR A 4 -16.05 12.95 -15.13
C TYR A 4 -16.08 12.89 -16.67
N ARG A 5 -16.63 13.94 -17.31
CA ARG A 5 -16.49 14.14 -18.76
C ARG A 5 -15.20 14.90 -19.06
N PHE A 6 -14.26 14.24 -19.73
CA PHE A 6 -13.05 14.88 -20.25
C PHE A 6 -13.37 15.69 -21.51
N VAL A 7 -12.85 16.92 -21.57
CA VAL A 7 -12.93 17.76 -22.78
C VAL A 7 -11.91 17.22 -23.79
N VAL A 8 -12.40 16.58 -24.85
CA VAL A 8 -11.59 16.13 -25.98
C VAL A 8 -11.08 17.36 -26.73
N GLN A 9 -9.75 17.59 -26.75
CA GLN A 9 -9.15 18.54 -27.68
C GLN A 9 -9.18 17.91 -29.07
N SER A 10 -10.06 18.41 -29.94
CA SER A 10 -10.11 17.95 -31.33
C SER A 10 -8.85 18.41 -32.08
N GLY A 11 -8.21 17.51 -32.81
CA GLY A 11 -7.00 17.78 -33.61
C GLY A 11 -7.23 18.66 -34.85
N ARG A 12 -8.35 19.39 -34.91
CA ARG A 12 -8.69 20.28 -36.03
C ARG A 12 -8.18 21.68 -35.68
N LYS A 13 -7.48 22.35 -36.60
CA LYS A 13 -7.10 23.77 -36.43
C LYS A 13 -8.38 24.61 -36.31
N LEU A 14 -8.81 24.87 -35.08
CA LEU A 14 -9.93 25.74 -34.77
C LEU A 14 -9.59 27.16 -35.22
N SER A 15 -10.58 27.86 -35.78
CA SER A 15 -10.45 29.28 -36.08
C SER A 15 -10.19 30.08 -34.80
N HIS A 16 -9.57 31.26 -34.92
CA HIS A 16 -9.27 32.13 -33.77
C HIS A 16 -10.52 32.42 -32.91
N ARG A 17 -11.68 32.57 -33.55
CA ARG A 17 -12.97 32.75 -32.88
C ARG A 17 -13.41 31.52 -32.09
N GLU A 18 -13.25 30.32 -32.65
CA GLU A 18 -13.58 29.06 -31.96
C GLU A 18 -12.64 28.78 -30.80
N GLN A 19 -11.36 29.14 -30.91
CA GLN A 19 -10.41 29.06 -29.80
C GLN A 19 -10.80 29.99 -28.64
N GLN A 20 -11.22 31.22 -28.95
CA GLN A 20 -11.72 32.16 -27.94
C GLN A 20 -13.01 31.68 -27.26
N ILE A 21 -13.94 31.08 -28.02
CA ILE A 21 -15.17 30.50 -27.48
C ILE A 21 -14.86 29.30 -26.59
N SER A 22 -13.99 28.38 -27.04
CA SER A 22 -13.56 27.21 -26.25
C SER A 22 -12.83 27.62 -24.96
N SER A 23 -11.96 28.63 -25.03
CA SER A 23 -11.27 29.19 -23.85
C SER A 23 -12.26 29.79 -22.86
N SER A 24 -13.24 30.55 -23.36
CA SER A 24 -14.29 31.16 -22.54
C SER A 24 -15.19 30.11 -21.88
N GLN A 25 -15.56 29.05 -22.61
CA GLN A 25 -16.35 27.94 -22.09
C GLN A 25 -15.58 27.15 -21.02
N THR A 26 -14.29 26.92 -21.22
CA THR A 26 -13.42 26.25 -20.25
C THR A 26 -13.29 27.06 -18.96
N LYS A 27 -13.07 28.38 -19.07
CA LYS A 27 -13.04 29.30 -17.92
C LYS A 27 -14.37 29.34 -17.17
N ALA A 28 -15.49 29.39 -17.90
CA ALA A 28 -16.83 29.37 -17.30
C ALA A 28 -17.16 28.03 -16.63
N HIS A 29 -16.68 26.90 -17.16
CA HIS A 29 -16.81 25.60 -16.52
C HIS A 29 -15.97 25.51 -15.25
N ALA A 30 -14.70 25.92 -15.30
CA ALA A 30 -13.82 25.97 -14.13
C ALA A 30 -14.39 26.86 -13.02
N ALA A 31 -14.94 28.03 -13.37
CA ALA A 31 -15.60 28.92 -12.42
C ALA A 31 -16.83 28.28 -11.77
N ARG A 32 -17.67 27.56 -12.54
CA ARG A 32 -18.83 26.83 -12.02
C ARG A 32 -18.43 25.70 -11.06
N VAL A 33 -17.42 24.91 -11.42
CA VAL A 33 -16.91 23.82 -10.57
C VAL A 33 -16.29 24.38 -9.28
N ALA A 34 -15.52 25.46 -9.37
CA ALA A 34 -14.95 26.14 -8.19
C ALA A 34 -16.05 26.70 -7.27
N HIS A 35 -17.10 27.30 -7.85
CA HIS A 35 -18.25 27.80 -7.10
C HIS A 35 -19.01 26.65 -6.41
N GLN A 36 -19.28 25.56 -7.13
CA GLN A 36 -19.97 24.38 -6.58
C GLN A 36 -19.17 23.75 -5.43
N ARG A 37 -17.84 23.62 -5.57
CA ARG A 37 -16.96 23.17 -4.48
C ARG A 37 -16.99 24.10 -3.27
N ARG A 38 -17.06 25.43 -3.49
CA ARG A 38 -17.18 26.41 -2.40
C ARG A 38 -18.53 26.28 -1.67
N VAL A 39 -19.63 26.07 -2.41
CA VAL A 39 -20.96 25.85 -1.82
C VAL A 39 -20.98 24.58 -0.97
N VAL A 40 -20.41 23.47 -1.47
CA VAL A 40 -20.32 22.21 -0.70
C VAL A 40 -19.50 22.40 0.58
N ARG A 41 -18.35 23.08 0.52
CA ARG A 41 -17.55 23.37 1.74
C ARG A 41 -18.29 24.24 2.75
N VAL A 42 -19.08 25.21 2.28
CA VAL A 42 -19.90 26.06 3.18
C VAL A 42 -21.01 25.24 3.82
N GLN A 43 -21.64 24.32 3.06
CA GLN A 43 -22.66 23.40 3.58
C GLN A 43 -22.06 22.41 4.60
N GLU A 44 -20.89 21.82 4.31
CA GLU A 44 -20.16 20.94 5.23
C GLU A 44 -19.73 21.69 6.51
N ALA A 45 -19.21 22.91 6.39
CA ALA A 45 -18.84 23.73 7.54
C ALA A 45 -20.07 24.11 8.39
N SER A 46 -21.22 24.37 7.75
CA SER A 46 -22.48 24.65 8.43
C SER A 46 -23.03 23.40 9.13
N ALA A 47 -22.95 22.23 8.49
CA ALA A 47 -23.34 20.95 9.08
C ALA A 47 -22.46 20.57 10.28
N LEU A 48 -21.14 20.80 10.20
CA LEU A 48 -20.22 20.64 11.33
C LEU A 48 -20.51 21.61 12.47
N THR A 49 -20.94 22.84 12.18
CA THR A 49 -21.32 23.84 13.20
C THR A 49 -22.64 23.47 13.88
N VAL A 50 -23.60 22.91 13.13
CA VAL A 50 -24.86 22.39 13.68
C VAL A 50 -24.62 21.13 14.52
N ALA A 51 -23.78 20.20 14.06
CA ALA A 51 -23.37 19.02 14.83
C ALA A 51 -22.64 19.40 16.13
N LYS A 52 -21.78 20.43 16.10
CA LYS A 52 -21.15 20.98 17.31
C LYS A 52 -22.15 21.63 18.27
N ARG A 53 -23.20 22.29 17.76
CA ARG A 53 -24.26 22.85 18.62
C ARG A 53 -25.13 21.76 19.25
N ILE A 54 -25.45 20.70 18.51
CA ILE A 54 -26.24 19.57 19.03
C ILE A 54 -25.46 18.81 20.11
N CYS A 55 -24.14 18.66 19.95
CA CYS A 55 -23.28 17.97 20.92
C CYS A 55 -22.98 18.79 22.20
N VAL A 56 -23.16 20.11 22.17
CA VAL A 56 -22.97 21.00 23.33
C VAL A 56 -24.24 21.10 24.21
N THR A 57 -25.40 20.65 23.72
CA THR A 57 -26.67 20.65 24.49
C THR A 57 -26.88 19.45 25.42
N GLU A 58 -25.98 18.46 25.46
CA GLU A 58 -26.14 17.27 26.31
C GLU A 58 -25.18 17.18 27.51
N TYR A 59 -24.26 18.13 27.69
CA TYR A 59 -23.39 18.18 28.88
C TYR A 59 -23.13 19.63 29.31
N GLN A 60 -24.07 20.18 30.08
CA GLN A 60 -23.80 21.27 31.01
C GLN A 60 -24.52 20.96 32.33
N ASP A 61 -23.84 20.25 33.22
CA ASP A 61 -23.80 20.69 34.61
C ASP A 61 -22.46 20.31 35.25
N GLU A 62 -21.96 21.23 36.08
CA GLU A 62 -20.80 21.15 36.97
C GLU A 62 -19.37 21.25 36.38
N GLY A 63 -18.64 22.28 36.83
CA GLY A 63 -17.17 22.27 36.89
C GLY A 63 -16.45 23.37 36.10
N ARG A 64 -16.42 24.56 36.67
CA ARG A 64 -15.61 25.71 36.23
C ARG A 64 -14.14 25.53 36.64
N GLU A 65 -13.26 26.12 35.83
CA GLU A 65 -11.93 26.69 36.11
C GLU A 65 -10.65 25.91 35.73
N GLN A 66 -9.75 26.71 35.14
CA GLN A 66 -8.33 26.51 34.82
C GLN A 66 -7.97 25.71 33.56
N ASP A 67 -7.69 26.43 32.46
CA ASP A 67 -6.29 26.64 32.08
C ASP A 67 -6.13 27.65 30.93
N SER A 68 -5.66 28.84 31.32
CA SER A 68 -5.08 29.84 30.45
C SER A 68 -3.56 29.69 30.55
N ARG A 69 -2.92 29.10 29.51
CA ARG A 69 -1.51 29.34 29.09
C ARG A 69 -1.07 28.30 28.06
N LEU A 70 -1.36 28.54 26.79
CA LEU A 70 -0.51 28.06 25.68
C LEU A 70 -0.47 29.16 24.63
N GLN A 71 0.46 30.08 24.83
CA GLN A 71 0.85 31.10 23.87
C GLN A 71 2.26 30.75 23.38
N ASP A 72 2.39 30.75 22.05
CA ASP A 72 3.62 30.94 21.28
C ASP A 72 4.74 29.90 21.39
N GLN A 73 4.67 28.89 20.52
CA GLN A 73 5.82 28.48 19.72
C GLN A 73 5.40 28.38 18.26
N HIS A 74 5.47 29.51 17.57
CA HIS A 74 5.52 29.60 16.11
C HIS A 74 6.84 28.94 15.63
N GLU A 75 6.83 27.62 15.41
CA GLU A 75 7.78 27.02 14.48
C GLU A 75 7.47 27.57 13.09
N SER A 76 8.49 28.15 12.43
CA SER A 76 8.39 28.78 11.12
C SER A 76 7.62 27.92 10.12
N THR A 77 6.37 28.28 9.89
CA THR A 77 5.61 27.92 8.71
C THR A 77 6.33 28.54 7.51
N SER A 78 7.23 27.78 6.87
CA SER A 78 7.60 28.08 5.49
C SER A 78 6.30 28.16 4.70
N LEU A 79 5.92 29.39 4.32
CA LEU A 79 4.76 29.70 3.49
C LEU A 79 4.87 28.88 2.19
N MET A 80 4.22 27.72 2.16
CA MET A 80 3.80 27.11 0.90
C MET A 80 2.75 28.04 0.31
N LEU A 81 3.21 28.92 -0.58
CA LEU A 81 2.39 29.76 -1.42
C LEU A 81 1.53 28.87 -2.33
N TYR A 82 0.36 28.47 -1.85
CA TYR A 82 -0.74 28.03 -2.69
C TYR A 82 -1.24 29.25 -3.49
N LYS A 83 -0.74 29.49 -4.70
CA LYS A 83 -1.36 30.43 -5.68
C LYS A 83 -0.86 30.22 -7.11
N GLY A 84 -1.79 29.89 -8.02
CA GLY A 84 -1.87 30.38 -9.40
C GLY A 84 -0.94 29.79 -10.47
N ASN A 85 -1.53 29.40 -11.61
CA ASN A 85 -0.96 28.72 -12.79
C ASN A 85 0.19 29.42 -13.56
N SER A 86 0.88 30.43 -13.04
CA SER A 86 2.04 31.04 -13.72
C SER A 86 2.88 31.76 -12.67
N ASP A 87 4.13 31.34 -12.49
CA ASP A 87 5.09 31.96 -11.56
C ASP A 87 5.42 33.40 -12.03
N PRO A 88 5.08 34.45 -11.26
CA PRO A 88 5.41 35.83 -11.61
C PRO A 88 6.76 36.32 -11.03
N PHE A 89 7.53 35.48 -10.32
CA PHE A 89 8.74 35.93 -9.61
C PHE A 89 9.99 35.07 -9.83
N GLY A 90 9.96 34.06 -10.70
CA GLY A 90 11.16 33.29 -11.05
C GLY A 90 11.84 32.72 -9.80
N ALA A 91 11.05 32.21 -8.86
CA ALA A 91 11.59 31.60 -7.66
C ALA A 91 12.40 30.37 -8.09
N ALA A 92 13.65 30.29 -7.66
CA ALA A 92 14.69 29.39 -8.14
C ALA A 92 14.32 27.89 -8.06
N VAL A 93 13.49 27.41 -8.98
CA VAL A 93 13.24 26.01 -9.29
C VAL A 93 13.84 25.80 -10.68
N ALA A 94 14.83 24.90 -10.83
CA ALA A 94 15.48 24.68 -12.13
C ALA A 94 14.53 24.11 -13.20
N THR A 95 13.32 23.67 -12.81
CA THR A 95 12.30 23.12 -13.69
C THR A 95 10.98 23.88 -13.51
N GLU A 96 10.45 24.48 -14.58
CA GLU A 96 9.15 25.16 -14.58
C GLU A 96 8.02 24.17 -14.23
N VAL A 97 7.10 24.55 -13.32
CA VAL A 97 5.89 23.76 -13.05
C VAL A 97 4.92 23.93 -14.22
N THR A 98 5.11 23.12 -15.25
CA THR A 98 4.25 23.11 -16.42
C THR A 98 2.82 22.65 -16.07
N PRO A 99 1.80 22.93 -16.91
CA PRO A 99 0.46 22.39 -16.72
C PRO A 99 0.44 20.85 -16.58
N ARG A 100 1.35 20.16 -17.26
CA ARG A 100 1.52 18.71 -17.15
C ARG A 100 1.95 18.29 -15.75
N ILE A 101 3.00 18.92 -15.23
CA ILE A 101 3.51 18.62 -13.88
C ILE A 101 2.42 18.90 -12.85
N ASN A 102 1.71 20.02 -12.98
CA ASN A 102 0.59 20.34 -12.11
C ASN A 102 -0.53 19.28 -12.17
N GLN A 103 -0.85 18.76 -13.36
CA GLN A 103 -1.80 17.66 -13.51
C GLN A 103 -1.32 16.38 -12.81
N ILE A 104 -0.04 16.03 -12.92
CA ILE A 104 0.56 14.88 -12.23
C ILE A 104 0.47 15.06 -10.71
N LEU A 105 0.88 16.21 -10.19
CA LEU A 105 0.83 16.52 -8.76
C LEU A 105 -0.60 16.49 -8.21
N THR A 106 -1.56 17.05 -8.95
CA THR A 106 -2.99 17.02 -8.60
C THR A 106 -3.51 15.58 -8.55
N PHE A 107 -3.17 14.76 -9.56
CA PHE A 107 -3.54 13.35 -9.59
C PHE A 107 -2.97 12.57 -8.39
N LEU A 108 -1.73 12.87 -8.01
CA LEU A 108 -1.07 12.21 -6.89
C LEU A 108 -1.76 12.53 -5.56
N GLN A 109 -2.06 13.80 -5.33
CA GLN A 109 -2.74 14.29 -4.14
C GLN A 109 -4.18 13.80 -4.02
N ASP A 110 -4.96 13.98 -5.09
CA ASP A 110 -6.41 13.80 -5.03
C ASP A 110 -6.83 12.37 -5.32
N THR A 111 -5.98 11.58 -5.99
CA THR A 111 -6.32 10.22 -6.44
C THR A 111 -5.34 9.17 -5.92
N TYR A 112 -4.06 9.22 -6.31
CA TYR A 112 -3.15 8.10 -6.05
C TYR A 112 -2.89 7.85 -4.57
N ILE A 113 -2.49 8.88 -3.81
CA ILE A 113 -2.12 8.72 -2.39
C ILE A 113 -3.33 8.32 -1.55
N PRO A 114 -4.51 8.98 -1.65
CA PRO A 114 -5.70 8.56 -0.90
C PRO A 114 -6.09 7.11 -1.15
N ASN A 115 -6.02 6.66 -2.42
CA ASN A 115 -6.36 5.29 -2.77
C ASN A 115 -5.27 4.27 -2.39
N THR A 116 -4.03 4.70 -2.17
CA THR A 116 -2.94 3.84 -1.68
C THR A 116 -3.09 3.52 -0.20
N TYR A 117 -3.76 4.40 0.55
CA TYR A 117 -3.95 4.32 2.01
C TYR A 117 -5.44 4.45 2.41
N PRO A 118 -6.34 3.60 1.87
CA PRO A 118 -7.78 3.75 2.04
C PRO A 118 -8.24 3.53 3.48
N GLY A 119 -7.54 2.69 4.25
CA GLY A 119 -7.85 2.38 5.66
C GLY A 119 -6.99 3.09 6.68
N SER A 120 -6.01 3.90 6.27
CA SER A 120 -5.10 4.55 7.20
C SER A 120 -5.74 5.75 7.91
N PRO A 121 -5.30 6.11 9.12
CA PRO A 121 -5.70 7.36 9.77
C PRO A 121 -5.50 8.59 8.87
N SER A 122 -6.31 9.63 9.06
CA SER A 122 -6.23 10.87 8.27
C SER A 122 -4.84 11.51 8.34
N TRP A 123 -4.18 11.44 9.50
CA TRP A 123 -2.82 11.96 9.67
C TRP A 123 -1.79 11.20 8.81
N VAL A 124 -1.92 9.88 8.63
CA VAL A 124 -1.02 9.08 7.77
C VAL A 124 -1.14 9.56 6.33
N ARG A 125 -2.38 9.76 5.85
CA ARG A 125 -2.61 10.29 4.49
C ARG A 125 -2.06 11.71 4.34
N SER A 126 -2.40 12.62 5.26
CA SER A 126 -1.94 14.01 5.24
C SER A 126 -0.42 14.11 5.30
N PHE A 127 0.21 13.33 6.16
CA PHE A 127 1.67 13.28 6.25
C PHE A 127 2.29 12.69 4.98
N THR A 128 1.78 11.57 4.48
CA THR A 128 2.32 10.94 3.26
C THR A 128 2.20 11.88 2.07
N CYS A 129 1.07 12.59 1.93
CA CYS A 129 0.92 13.68 0.96
C CYS A 129 1.98 14.76 1.20
N GLY A 130 2.11 15.29 2.42
CA GLY A 130 3.05 16.37 2.75
C GLY A 130 4.51 16.01 2.45
N ARG A 131 4.96 14.82 2.86
CA ARG A 131 6.29 14.29 2.54
C ARG A 131 6.47 14.13 1.03
N PHE A 132 5.52 13.48 0.38
CA PHE A 132 5.57 13.28 -1.07
C PHE A 132 5.72 14.62 -1.80
N PHE A 133 4.95 15.63 -1.42
CA PHE A 133 5.06 16.97 -2.00
C PHE A 133 6.40 17.65 -1.71
N LYS A 134 6.94 17.51 -0.50
CA LYS A 134 8.26 18.02 -0.13
C LYS A 134 9.36 17.36 -0.97
N ASP A 135 9.27 16.05 -1.17
CA ASP A 135 10.22 15.28 -1.97
C ASP A 135 10.12 15.66 -3.45
N GLN A 136 8.90 15.76 -4.00
CA GLN A 136 8.69 16.25 -5.36
C GLN A 136 9.24 17.66 -5.53
N ALA A 137 8.92 18.59 -4.64
CA ALA A 137 9.45 19.96 -4.70
C ALA A 137 10.99 19.99 -4.69
N ARG A 138 11.63 19.14 -3.89
CA ARG A 138 13.10 19.00 -3.88
C ARG A 138 13.64 18.44 -5.20
N LEU A 139 12.96 17.46 -5.78
CA LEU A 139 13.37 16.82 -7.03
C LEU A 139 13.17 17.76 -8.23
N MET A 140 12.19 18.67 -8.17
CA MET A 140 11.97 19.72 -9.17
C MET A 140 13.10 20.76 -9.23
N LEU A 141 13.98 20.83 -8.21
CA LEU A 141 15.17 21.70 -8.21
C LEU A 141 16.22 21.30 -9.25
N SER A 142 16.10 20.15 -9.90
CA SER A 142 16.96 19.71 -10.99
C SER A 142 16.15 19.03 -12.08
N GLU A 143 16.46 19.37 -13.33
CA GLU A 143 15.72 18.88 -14.50
C GLU A 143 15.72 17.34 -14.59
N ALA A 144 16.89 16.70 -14.46
CA ALA A 144 17.00 15.25 -14.63
C ALA A 144 16.19 14.45 -13.57
N PRO A 145 16.32 14.75 -12.26
CA PRO A 145 15.47 14.12 -11.24
C PRO A 145 13.97 14.38 -11.40
N ALA A 146 13.57 15.60 -11.77
CA ALA A 146 12.18 15.95 -12.04
C ALA A 146 11.57 15.06 -13.13
N PHE A 147 12.28 14.89 -14.25
CA PHE A 147 11.82 14.02 -15.34
C PHE A 147 11.68 12.56 -14.91
N CYS A 148 12.63 12.05 -14.12
CA CYS A 148 12.59 10.66 -13.66
C CYS A 148 11.42 10.38 -12.73
N GLU A 149 11.13 11.30 -11.82
CA GLU A 149 10.08 11.10 -10.83
C GLU A 149 8.69 11.28 -11.42
N THR A 150 8.55 12.09 -12.46
CA THR A 150 7.27 12.31 -13.15
C THR A 150 6.89 11.17 -14.09
N LEU A 151 7.85 10.49 -14.75
CA LEU A 151 7.54 9.46 -15.75
C LEU A 151 6.58 8.36 -15.24
N PRO A 152 6.80 7.67 -14.11
CA PRO A 152 5.88 6.61 -13.67
C PRO A 152 4.44 7.12 -13.49
N TYR A 153 4.27 8.34 -12.97
CA TYR A 153 2.94 8.92 -12.75
C TYR A 153 2.30 9.43 -14.05
N LEU A 154 3.10 9.92 -15.00
CA LEU A 154 2.64 10.24 -16.34
C LEU A 154 2.16 8.99 -17.07
N THR A 155 2.93 7.90 -17.02
CA THR A 155 2.55 6.59 -17.56
C THR A 155 1.25 6.10 -16.91
N MET A 156 1.12 6.24 -15.58
CA MET A 156 -0.11 5.88 -14.87
C MET A 156 -1.33 6.68 -15.33
N LEU A 157 -1.18 8.00 -15.50
CA LEU A 157 -2.22 8.86 -16.04
C LEU A 157 -2.60 8.46 -17.47
N ALA A 158 -1.61 8.18 -18.32
CA ALA A 158 -1.83 7.73 -19.69
C ALA A 158 -2.64 6.43 -19.71
N SER A 159 -2.19 5.39 -19.00
CA SER A 159 -2.83 4.07 -18.96
C SER A 159 -4.25 4.08 -18.38
N ASN A 160 -4.54 4.98 -17.43
CA ASN A 160 -5.88 5.06 -16.81
C ASN A 160 -6.85 5.98 -17.55
N SER A 161 -6.37 6.95 -18.34
CA SER A 161 -7.23 7.89 -19.08
C SER A 161 -7.56 7.44 -20.50
N GLY A 162 -6.75 6.55 -21.11
CA GLY A 162 -6.85 6.20 -22.53
C GLY A 162 -6.51 7.37 -23.48
N SER A 163 -5.80 8.39 -22.98
CA SER A 163 -5.45 9.56 -23.77
C SER A 163 -4.19 9.32 -24.62
N GLN A 164 -4.37 9.24 -25.94
CA GLN A 164 -3.26 9.11 -26.91
C GLN A 164 -2.25 10.26 -26.82
N ALA A 165 -2.66 11.44 -26.32
CA ALA A 165 -1.73 12.55 -26.11
C ALA A 165 -0.79 12.25 -24.93
N LEU A 166 -1.33 11.75 -23.82
CA LEU A 166 -0.54 11.35 -22.65
C LEU A 166 0.35 10.16 -22.94
N GLU A 167 -0.13 9.19 -23.72
CA GLU A 167 0.67 8.03 -24.15
C GLU A 167 1.89 8.47 -24.97
N ARG A 168 1.71 9.37 -25.94
CA ARG A 168 2.82 9.93 -26.73
C ARG A 168 3.80 10.71 -25.86
N GLU A 169 3.30 11.46 -24.88
CA GLU A 169 4.13 12.24 -23.97
C GLU A 169 4.94 11.34 -23.01
N ALA A 170 4.32 10.29 -22.48
CA ALA A 170 4.99 9.27 -21.67
C ALA A 170 6.11 8.58 -22.47
N MET A 171 5.82 8.16 -23.70
CA MET A 171 6.79 7.53 -24.60
C MET A 171 7.96 8.46 -24.95
N SER A 172 7.67 9.73 -25.24
CA SER A 172 8.70 10.75 -25.49
C SER A 172 9.62 10.91 -24.27
N THR A 173 9.03 11.01 -23.07
CA THR A 173 9.76 11.13 -21.80
C THR A 173 10.63 9.90 -21.53
N GLN A 174 10.08 8.70 -21.77
CA GLN A 174 10.81 7.44 -21.65
C GLN A 174 12.02 7.38 -22.59
N LEU A 175 11.87 7.79 -23.86
CA LEU A 175 12.98 7.86 -24.81
C LEU A 175 14.08 8.82 -24.36
N GLN A 176 13.72 9.98 -23.82
CA GLN A 176 14.69 10.95 -23.28
C GLN A 176 15.46 10.36 -22.08
N ILE A 177 14.77 9.67 -21.16
CA ILE A 177 15.41 9.01 -20.03
C ILE A 177 16.35 7.89 -20.50
N ILE A 178 15.97 7.11 -21.51
CA ILE A 178 16.87 6.09 -22.11
C ILE A 178 18.12 6.73 -22.70
N GLN A 179 17.98 7.86 -23.42
CA GLN A 179 19.14 8.59 -23.97
C GLN A 179 20.05 9.12 -22.86
N LYS A 180 19.50 9.76 -21.82
CA LYS A 180 20.26 10.24 -20.66
C LYS A 180 20.93 9.10 -19.90
N THR A 181 20.27 7.95 -19.78
CA THR A 181 20.85 6.74 -19.17
C THR A 181 22.09 6.30 -19.94
N ARG A 182 22.02 6.24 -21.28
CA ARG A 182 23.18 5.86 -22.13
C ARG A 182 24.36 6.83 -21.96
N GLN A 183 24.09 8.13 -21.90
CA GLN A 183 25.11 9.16 -21.67
C GLN A 183 25.75 9.06 -20.27
N ALA A 184 24.94 8.76 -19.25
CA ALA A 184 25.44 8.58 -17.89
C ALA A 184 26.31 7.31 -17.76
N VAL A 185 25.95 6.22 -18.47
CA VAL A 185 26.79 5.01 -18.54
C VAL A 185 28.14 5.29 -19.19
N SER A 186 28.18 6.08 -20.27
CA SER A 186 29.44 6.32 -21.01
C SER A 186 30.44 7.21 -20.29
N SER A 187 30.02 7.98 -19.29
CA SER A 187 30.85 8.98 -18.60
C SER A 187 31.45 8.48 -17.27
N ASN A 188 31.00 7.32 -16.76
CA ASN A 188 31.56 6.58 -15.61
C ASN A 188 31.96 7.41 -14.36
N SER A 189 31.26 8.50 -14.04
CA SER A 189 31.51 9.30 -12.83
C SER A 189 30.64 8.84 -11.66
N GLU A 190 31.06 9.11 -10.42
CA GLU A 190 30.30 8.78 -9.21
C GLU A 190 28.96 9.53 -9.13
N ALA A 191 28.94 10.81 -9.50
CA ALA A 191 27.71 11.61 -9.62
C ALA A 191 26.72 10.99 -10.62
N ASN A 192 27.22 10.26 -11.63
CA ASN A 192 26.37 9.56 -12.59
C ASN A 192 25.81 8.25 -12.04
N GLN A 193 26.39 7.65 -11.00
CA GLN A 193 25.87 6.40 -10.44
C GLN A 193 24.51 6.59 -9.73
N GLN A 194 24.34 7.67 -8.97
CA GLN A 194 23.05 8.00 -8.35
C GLN A 194 21.99 8.35 -9.41
N HIS A 195 22.37 9.08 -10.46
CA HIS A 195 21.49 9.35 -11.59
C HIS A 195 21.10 8.07 -12.33
N LEU A 196 22.03 7.12 -12.51
CA LEU A 196 21.73 5.82 -13.12
C LEU A 196 20.72 5.00 -12.30
N LEU A 197 20.82 5.02 -10.97
CA LEU A 197 19.81 4.41 -10.10
C LEU A 197 18.44 5.07 -10.33
N LEU A 198 18.40 6.40 -10.37
CA LEU A 198 17.17 7.15 -10.55
C LEU A 198 16.52 6.92 -11.93
N PHE A 199 17.31 6.97 -13.00
CA PHE A 199 16.86 6.68 -14.37
C PHE A 199 16.33 5.25 -14.49
N THR A 200 17.08 4.28 -13.96
CA THR A 200 16.70 2.86 -14.04
C THR A 200 15.44 2.58 -13.22
N LYS A 201 15.31 3.16 -12.02
CA LYS A 201 14.09 3.11 -11.21
C LYS A 201 12.89 3.66 -11.97
N SER A 202 13.05 4.81 -12.61
CA SER A 202 11.98 5.46 -13.36
C SER A 202 11.49 4.60 -14.52
N LEU A 203 12.41 4.09 -15.35
CA LEU A 203 12.10 3.17 -16.45
C LEU A 203 11.46 1.87 -15.95
N PHE A 204 11.94 1.34 -14.82
CA PHE A 204 11.35 0.16 -14.19
C PHE A 204 9.91 0.42 -13.75
N GLY A 205 9.65 1.54 -13.07
CA GLY A 205 8.32 1.93 -12.63
C GLY A 205 7.35 2.13 -13.79
N ALA A 206 7.78 2.78 -14.87
CA ALA A 206 6.98 2.96 -16.07
C ALA A 206 6.61 1.61 -16.73
N ALA A 207 7.60 0.73 -16.94
CA ALA A 207 7.37 -0.60 -17.52
C ALA A 207 6.43 -1.47 -16.66
N MET A 208 6.52 -1.34 -15.33
CA MET A 208 5.61 -2.02 -14.40
C MET A 208 4.16 -1.56 -14.57
N ILE A 209 3.94 -0.26 -14.76
CA ILE A 209 2.61 0.33 -14.92
C ILE A 209 2.01 -0.02 -16.30
N GLU A 210 2.84 -0.03 -17.34
CA GLU A 210 2.48 -0.49 -18.71
C GLU A 210 2.25 -2.00 -18.79
N GLN A 211 2.57 -2.74 -17.73
CA GLN A 211 2.53 -4.20 -17.67
C GLN A 211 3.49 -4.90 -18.64
N ASP A 212 4.54 -4.21 -19.10
CA ASP A 212 5.65 -4.83 -19.84
C ASP A 212 6.59 -5.54 -18.87
N MET A 213 6.23 -6.76 -18.49
CA MET A 213 7.00 -7.58 -17.55
C MET A 213 8.40 -7.94 -18.07
N ARG A 214 8.64 -7.90 -19.38
CA ARG A 214 9.95 -8.20 -19.98
C ARG A 214 10.88 -7.00 -19.81
N ALA A 215 10.43 -5.80 -20.16
CA ALA A 215 11.19 -4.57 -19.91
C ALA A 215 11.39 -4.36 -18.41
N ALA A 216 10.33 -4.51 -17.61
CA ALA A 216 10.41 -4.39 -16.15
C ALA A 216 11.43 -5.36 -15.55
N SER A 217 11.45 -6.62 -15.97
CA SER A 217 12.45 -7.61 -15.51
C SER A 217 13.88 -7.26 -15.90
N SER A 218 14.07 -6.58 -17.04
CA SER A 218 15.39 -6.14 -17.51
C SER A 218 15.87 -4.96 -16.67
N HIS A 219 15.03 -3.95 -16.45
CA HIS A 219 15.35 -2.80 -15.61
C HIS A 219 15.57 -3.20 -14.14
N ALA A 220 14.77 -4.14 -13.62
CA ALA A 220 14.93 -4.64 -12.26
C ALA A 220 16.28 -5.32 -12.04
N ARG A 221 16.79 -6.08 -13.04
CA ARG A 221 18.14 -6.68 -12.99
C ARG A 221 19.25 -5.63 -13.00
N VAL A 222 19.11 -4.60 -13.84
CA VAL A 222 20.07 -3.47 -13.86
C VAL A 222 20.05 -2.73 -12.53
N LEU A 223 18.87 -2.45 -11.99
CA LEU A 223 18.70 -1.77 -10.70
C LEU A 223 19.31 -2.59 -9.55
N SER A 224 19.08 -3.90 -9.54
CA SER A 224 19.68 -4.81 -8.56
C SER A 224 21.20 -4.78 -8.63
N HIS A 225 21.78 -4.84 -9.84
CA HIS A 225 23.22 -4.74 -10.03
C HIS A 225 23.80 -3.40 -9.55
N LEU A 226 23.13 -2.27 -9.84
CA LEU A 226 23.57 -0.96 -9.37
C LEU A 226 23.53 -0.86 -7.84
N LEU A 227 22.47 -1.35 -7.20
CA LEU A 227 22.37 -1.40 -5.75
C LEU A 227 23.44 -2.31 -5.14
N GLN A 228 23.68 -3.48 -5.72
CA GLN A 228 24.72 -4.41 -5.27
C GLN A 228 26.12 -3.76 -5.31
N ARG A 229 26.42 -2.96 -6.33
CA ARG A 229 27.69 -2.22 -6.38
C ARG A 229 27.86 -1.25 -5.21
N HIS A 230 26.80 -0.60 -4.75
CA HIS A 230 26.85 0.25 -3.56
C HIS A 230 27.05 -0.57 -2.27
N LEU A 231 26.48 -1.78 -2.20
CA LEU A 231 26.72 -2.71 -1.10
C LEU A 231 28.17 -3.16 -1.05
N ASP A 232 28.70 -3.63 -2.18
CA ASP A 232 30.06 -4.15 -2.31
C ASP A 232 31.11 -3.06 -2.03
N ALA A 233 30.83 -1.81 -2.46
CA ALA A 233 31.69 -0.67 -2.20
C ALA A 233 31.56 -0.09 -0.77
N GLY A 234 30.64 -0.60 0.05
CA GLY A 234 30.36 -0.05 1.38
C GLY A 234 29.71 1.35 1.38
N THR A 235 29.26 1.84 0.22
CA THR A 235 28.64 3.17 0.05
C THR A 235 27.12 3.13 0.22
N TRP A 236 26.54 2.01 0.64
CA TRP A 236 25.10 1.90 0.85
C TRP A 236 24.56 2.91 1.88
N ARG A 237 25.37 3.30 2.88
CA ARG A 237 24.97 4.30 3.90
C ARG A 237 24.77 5.70 3.31
N SER A 238 25.42 6.03 2.20
CA SER A 238 25.26 7.34 1.55
C SER A 238 24.09 7.38 0.57
N LEU A 239 23.39 6.27 0.36
CA LEU A 239 22.19 6.26 -0.49
C LEU A 239 21.04 6.99 0.21
N PRO A 240 20.37 7.93 -0.48
CA PRO A 240 19.19 8.59 0.08
C PRO A 240 18.09 7.59 0.45
N VAL A 241 17.54 7.72 1.65
CA VAL A 241 16.49 6.83 2.18
C VAL A 241 15.28 6.76 1.26
N ASP A 242 14.88 7.88 0.67
CA ASP A 242 13.74 7.95 -0.25
C ASP A 242 14.00 7.17 -1.54
N LEU A 243 15.23 7.23 -2.06
CA LEU A 243 15.61 6.48 -3.25
C LEU A 243 15.54 4.98 -2.97
N VAL A 244 16.12 4.52 -1.86
CA VAL A 244 16.10 3.10 -1.46
C VAL A 244 14.66 2.64 -1.22
N THR A 245 13.85 3.42 -0.50
CA THR A 245 12.45 3.12 -0.25
C THR A 245 11.65 2.97 -1.55
N ASN A 246 11.84 3.88 -2.51
CA ASN A 246 11.16 3.83 -3.80
C ASN A 246 11.63 2.66 -4.68
N CYS A 247 12.93 2.33 -4.66
CA CYS A 247 13.45 1.14 -5.34
C CYS A 247 12.81 -0.13 -4.77
N LEU A 248 12.79 -0.28 -3.44
CA LEU A 248 12.15 -1.40 -2.76
C LEU A 248 10.66 -1.48 -3.07
N PHE A 249 9.95 -0.35 -3.15
CA PHE A 249 8.53 -0.31 -3.52
C PHE A 249 8.26 -0.91 -4.91
N PHE A 250 9.06 -0.57 -5.94
CA PHE A 250 8.87 -1.16 -7.27
C PHE A 250 9.30 -2.63 -7.33
N ILE A 251 10.41 -3.00 -6.66
CA ILE A 251 10.87 -4.39 -6.55
C ILE A 251 9.81 -5.25 -5.85
N LEU A 252 9.21 -4.72 -4.79
CA LEU A 252 8.10 -5.36 -4.08
C LEU A 252 6.93 -5.61 -5.03
N ASN A 253 6.42 -4.57 -5.69
CA ASN A 253 5.24 -4.72 -6.55
C ASN A 253 5.50 -5.69 -7.71
N HIS A 254 6.71 -5.68 -8.26
CA HIS A 254 7.14 -6.66 -9.26
C HIS A 254 7.13 -8.10 -8.76
N SER A 255 7.73 -8.33 -7.59
CA SER A 255 7.78 -9.64 -6.96
C SER A 255 6.37 -10.14 -6.62
N GLN A 256 5.50 -9.26 -6.13
CA GLN A 256 4.11 -9.54 -5.81
C GLN A 256 3.24 -9.83 -7.04
N MET A 257 3.33 -9.01 -8.10
CA MET A 257 2.55 -9.21 -9.33
C MET A 257 2.93 -10.50 -10.06
N MET A 258 4.18 -10.93 -9.94
CA MET A 258 4.69 -12.13 -10.57
C MET A 258 4.70 -13.36 -9.64
N LEU A 259 4.43 -13.17 -8.34
CA LEU A 259 4.63 -14.14 -7.26
C LEU A 259 5.93 -14.95 -7.42
N ARG A 260 7.04 -14.23 -7.56
CA ARG A 260 8.38 -14.80 -7.74
C ARG A 260 9.36 -14.15 -6.78
N LYS A 261 10.48 -14.83 -6.53
CA LYS A 261 11.57 -14.27 -5.71
C LYS A 261 12.00 -12.91 -6.25
N SER A 262 12.28 -11.99 -5.33
CA SER A 262 12.84 -10.69 -5.66
C SER A 262 14.14 -10.82 -6.44
N VAL A 263 14.35 -9.91 -7.39
CA VAL A 263 15.61 -9.81 -8.14
C VAL A 263 16.74 -9.20 -7.30
N LEU A 264 16.40 -8.60 -6.17
CA LEU A 264 17.34 -8.01 -5.22
C LEU A 264 17.38 -8.88 -3.97
N GLU A 265 18.57 -9.32 -3.60
CA GLU A 265 18.82 -10.01 -2.34
C GLU A 265 18.83 -8.98 -1.22
N ILE A 266 17.84 -9.04 -0.33
CA ILE A 266 17.64 -8.02 0.71
C ILE A 266 18.13 -8.48 2.08
N ASP A 267 18.26 -9.79 2.30
CA ASP A 267 18.51 -10.36 3.63
C ASP A 267 19.89 -10.03 4.20
N THR A 268 20.84 -9.64 3.35
CA THR A 268 22.22 -9.34 3.76
C THR A 268 22.42 -7.90 4.24
N TRP A 269 21.53 -6.97 3.89
CA TRP A 269 21.77 -5.54 4.11
C TRP A 269 20.56 -4.73 4.56
N ALA A 270 19.33 -5.18 4.28
CA ALA A 270 18.14 -4.36 4.48
C ALA A 270 17.93 -4.00 5.96
N ASP A 271 18.11 -4.95 6.88
CA ASP A 271 17.97 -4.69 8.31
C ASP A 271 19.05 -3.70 8.81
N LEU A 272 20.29 -3.83 8.32
CA LEU A 272 21.38 -2.88 8.63
C LEU A 272 21.08 -1.48 8.09
N TYR A 273 20.47 -1.40 6.91
CA TYR A 273 20.03 -0.13 6.33
C TYR A 273 18.92 0.51 7.14
N ILE A 274 17.93 -0.26 7.60
CA ILE A 274 16.83 0.23 8.44
C ILE A 274 17.36 0.72 9.79
N GLN A 275 18.26 -0.04 10.42
CA GLN A 275 18.94 0.38 11.64
C GLN A 275 19.70 1.71 11.46
N HIS A 276 20.34 1.90 10.31
CA HIS A 276 21.03 3.15 10.00
C HIS A 276 20.06 4.31 9.74
N ALA A 277 19.08 4.10 8.85
CA ALA A 277 18.17 5.13 8.36
C ALA A 277 17.16 5.59 9.42
N ALA A 278 16.72 4.69 10.30
CA ALA A 278 15.67 4.96 11.28
C ALA A 278 16.05 4.52 12.70
N ARG A 279 17.34 4.69 13.07
CA ARG A 279 17.89 4.30 14.38
C ARG A 279 17.01 4.69 15.58
N PRO A 280 16.48 5.92 15.71
CA PRO A 280 15.67 6.30 16.87
C PRO A 280 14.39 5.46 17.04
N VAL A 281 13.81 5.00 15.92
CA VAL A 281 12.61 4.15 15.95
C VAL A 281 12.98 2.73 16.38
N VAL A 282 14.09 2.21 15.84
CA VAL A 282 14.59 0.87 16.20
C VAL A 282 14.94 0.79 17.69
N GLU A 283 15.64 1.80 18.21
CA GLU A 283 16.00 1.88 19.64
C GLU A 283 14.75 1.96 20.54
N TYR A 284 13.70 2.67 20.09
CA TYR A 284 12.43 2.75 20.80
C TYR A 284 11.66 1.41 20.81
N LEU A 285 11.69 0.67 19.70
CA LEU A 285 10.98 -0.62 19.58
C LEU A 285 11.71 -1.77 20.30
N ALA A 286 13.04 -1.70 20.43
CA ALA A 286 13.85 -2.74 21.05
C ALA A 286 13.31 -3.28 22.41
N PRO A 287 12.95 -2.44 23.39
CA PRO A 287 12.38 -2.91 24.65
C PRO A 287 10.97 -3.51 24.52
N LEU A 288 10.26 -3.23 23.43
CA LEU A 288 8.89 -3.71 23.17
C LEU A 288 8.86 -5.05 22.42
N HIS A 289 10.00 -5.53 21.90
CA HIS A 289 10.03 -6.76 21.09
C HIS A 289 9.41 -7.97 21.81
N SER A 290 9.68 -8.13 23.12
CA SER A 290 9.10 -9.23 23.92
C SER A 290 7.58 -9.13 24.03
N TRP A 291 7.04 -7.91 24.13
CA TRP A 291 5.60 -7.67 24.13
C TRP A 291 4.96 -8.04 22.79
N PHE A 292 5.62 -7.72 21.67
CA PHE A 292 5.14 -8.12 20.35
C PHE A 292 5.23 -9.64 20.16
N ASP A 293 6.35 -10.26 20.53
CA ASP A 293 6.53 -11.71 20.43
C ASP A 293 5.47 -12.47 21.24
N ASN A 294 5.13 -12.01 22.44
CA ASN A 294 4.11 -12.64 23.28
C ASN A 294 2.69 -12.54 22.71
N ARG A 295 2.46 -11.64 21.74
CA ARG A 295 1.17 -11.53 21.04
C ARG A 295 1.07 -12.43 19.83
N LEU A 296 2.19 -12.82 19.22
CA LEU A 296 2.18 -13.63 18.02
C LEU A 296 1.70 -15.04 18.28
N ASP A 297 0.85 -15.54 17.39
CA ASP A 297 0.27 -16.87 17.50
C ASP A 297 1.36 -17.96 17.52
N PRO A 298 1.27 -18.98 18.40
CA PRO A 298 2.25 -20.07 18.48
C PRO A 298 2.39 -20.90 17.20
N CYS A 299 1.40 -20.91 16.30
CA CYS A 299 1.51 -21.65 15.04
C CYS A 299 2.58 -21.09 14.09
N LEU A 300 3.05 -19.85 14.33
CA LEU A 300 4.21 -19.24 13.69
C LEU A 300 5.51 -19.89 14.21
N SER A 301 5.72 -21.15 13.85
CA SER A 301 6.83 -21.99 14.31
C SER A 301 8.14 -21.77 13.54
N ASN A 302 8.08 -21.25 12.30
CA ASN A 302 9.27 -20.89 11.55
C ASN A 302 9.85 -19.56 12.08
N SER A 303 11.11 -19.58 12.52
CA SER A 303 11.76 -18.42 13.14
C SER A 303 11.82 -17.19 12.23
N HIS A 304 12.13 -17.39 10.94
CA HIS A 304 12.22 -16.30 9.97
C HIS A 304 10.85 -15.69 9.68
N LEU A 305 9.84 -16.53 9.42
CA LEU A 305 8.48 -16.05 9.20
C LEU A 305 7.92 -15.36 10.46
N ARG A 306 8.20 -15.89 11.66
CA ARG A 306 7.79 -15.28 12.92
C ARG A 306 8.42 -13.89 13.10
N GLN A 307 9.70 -13.73 12.77
CA GLN A 307 10.38 -12.43 12.79
C GLN A 307 9.72 -11.43 11.83
N ASP A 308 9.38 -11.86 10.62
CA ASP A 308 8.67 -11.03 9.64
C ASP A 308 7.27 -10.62 10.11
N TYR A 309 6.54 -11.54 10.75
CA TYR A 309 5.26 -11.25 11.39
C TYR A 309 5.42 -10.22 12.51
N ARG A 310 6.42 -10.36 13.39
CA ARG A 310 6.70 -9.37 14.45
C ARG A 310 6.98 -8.00 13.85
N ALA A 311 7.91 -7.93 12.91
CA ALA A 311 8.30 -6.72 12.21
C ALA A 311 7.12 -6.02 11.53
N MET A 312 6.22 -6.78 10.91
CA MET A 312 5.01 -6.23 10.33
C MET A 312 4.02 -5.75 11.39
N TYR A 313 3.86 -6.51 12.49
CA TYR A 313 3.00 -6.12 13.60
C TYR A 313 3.45 -4.80 14.22
N GLU A 314 4.74 -4.62 14.45
CA GLU A 314 5.36 -3.36 14.90
C GLU A 314 5.04 -2.21 13.94
N THR A 315 5.30 -2.43 12.64
CA THR A 315 5.06 -1.43 11.59
C THR A 315 3.60 -0.97 11.56
N VAL A 316 2.69 -1.94 11.60
CA VAL A 316 1.24 -1.70 11.54
C VAL A 316 0.73 -1.08 12.84
N TRP A 317 1.28 -1.49 13.99
CA TRP A 317 0.97 -0.87 15.28
C TRP A 317 1.39 0.59 15.31
N LEU A 318 2.59 0.92 14.83
CA LEU A 318 3.07 2.31 14.70
C LEU A 318 2.16 3.15 13.79
N TRP A 319 1.74 2.62 12.63
CA TRP A 319 0.79 3.29 11.75
C TRP A 319 -0.60 3.51 12.37
N SER A 320 -0.98 2.68 13.34
CA SER A 320 -2.28 2.79 14.00
C SER A 320 -2.31 3.80 15.16
N GLN A 321 -1.16 4.34 15.59
CA GLN A 321 -1.12 5.33 16.66
C GLN A 321 -1.71 6.66 16.17
N GLU A 322 -2.55 7.31 16.97
CA GLU A 322 -3.11 8.64 16.62
C GLU A 322 -2.11 9.77 16.87
N THR A 323 -1.21 9.54 17.82
CA THR A 323 -0.16 10.48 18.21
C THR A 323 1.21 9.84 18.01
N ARG A 324 2.23 10.70 17.95
CA ARG A 324 3.61 10.25 17.90
C ARG A 324 3.93 9.42 19.16
N PRO A 325 4.53 8.22 19.02
CA PRO A 325 4.74 7.31 20.14
C PRO A 325 5.73 7.87 21.19
N SER A 326 6.67 8.72 20.77
CA SER A 326 7.61 9.39 21.66
C SER A 326 8.03 10.73 21.07
N PRO A 327 8.13 11.81 21.87
CA PRO A 327 8.64 13.11 21.40
C PRO A 327 10.02 13.03 20.73
N ALA A 328 10.86 12.08 21.18
CA ALA A 328 12.22 11.88 20.70
C ALA A 328 12.30 11.31 19.27
N ILE A 329 11.20 10.76 18.75
CA ILE A 329 11.15 10.17 17.40
C ILE A 329 10.56 11.21 16.46
N SER A 330 11.32 11.67 15.46
CA SER A 330 10.75 12.55 14.45
C SER A 330 9.70 11.82 13.60
N GLN A 331 8.72 12.57 13.11
CA GLN A 331 7.71 12.02 12.20
C GLN A 331 8.36 11.45 10.93
N ASP A 332 9.41 12.10 10.42
CA ASP A 332 10.15 11.63 9.25
C ASP A 332 10.81 10.26 9.51
N ALA A 333 11.48 10.10 10.66
CA ALA A 333 12.11 8.83 11.04
C ALA A 333 11.09 7.70 11.17
N LEU A 334 9.92 7.97 11.79
CA LEU A 334 8.84 7.01 11.91
C LEU A 334 8.36 6.50 10.54
N ASN A 335 8.17 7.41 9.58
CA ASN A 335 7.67 7.04 8.27
C ASN A 335 8.74 6.39 7.38
N GLN A 336 10.01 6.76 7.55
CA GLN A 336 11.12 6.06 6.93
C GLN A 336 11.19 4.60 7.43
N TYR A 337 11.10 4.39 8.75
CA TYR A 337 11.01 3.06 9.33
C TYR A 337 9.85 2.27 8.74
N CYS A 338 8.61 2.78 8.85
CA CYS A 338 7.44 2.03 8.41
C CYS A 338 7.46 1.74 6.90
N GLY A 339 7.89 2.70 6.06
CA GLY A 339 7.99 2.50 4.62
C GLY A 339 9.05 1.45 4.23
N LEU A 340 10.24 1.52 4.82
CA LEU A 340 11.30 0.54 4.58
C LEU A 340 10.92 -0.84 5.11
N GLN A 341 10.51 -0.92 6.38
CA GLN A 341 10.16 -2.18 7.06
C GLN A 341 8.99 -2.88 6.35
N HIS A 342 7.95 -2.13 5.96
CA HIS A 342 6.85 -2.68 5.18
C HIS A 342 7.33 -3.30 3.86
N ASN A 343 8.17 -2.60 3.10
CA ASN A 343 8.65 -3.07 1.82
C ASN A 343 9.56 -4.30 1.97
N VAL A 344 10.50 -4.26 2.91
CA VAL A 344 11.47 -5.34 3.18
C VAL A 344 10.74 -6.61 3.61
N VAL A 345 9.88 -6.52 4.62
CA VAL A 345 9.11 -7.69 5.08
C VAL A 345 8.20 -8.21 3.97
N SER A 346 7.53 -7.33 3.22
CA SER A 346 6.66 -7.79 2.13
C SER A 346 7.43 -8.50 1.01
N ILE A 347 8.68 -8.11 0.73
CA ILE A 347 9.56 -8.85 -0.18
C ILE A 347 9.92 -10.22 0.41
N ARG A 348 10.32 -10.28 1.70
CA ARG A 348 10.64 -11.55 2.38
C ARG A 348 9.47 -12.52 2.38
N LEU A 349 8.24 -12.04 2.62
CA LEU A 349 7.03 -12.87 2.55
C LEU A 349 6.82 -13.49 1.16
N VAL A 350 7.07 -12.74 0.08
CA VAL A 350 7.02 -13.32 -1.28
C VAL A 350 8.11 -14.37 -1.45
N ASN A 351 9.34 -14.10 -1.00
CA ASN A 351 10.45 -15.05 -1.07
C ASN A 351 10.15 -16.34 -0.27
N HIS A 352 9.58 -16.22 0.93
CA HIS A 352 9.13 -17.33 1.76
C HIS A 352 8.05 -18.16 1.07
N PHE A 353 7.01 -17.51 0.53
CA PHE A 353 5.97 -18.19 -0.22
C PHE A 353 6.52 -19.01 -1.39
N VAL A 354 7.41 -18.41 -2.20
CA VAL A 354 8.03 -19.09 -3.34
C VAL A 354 8.93 -20.24 -2.88
N HIS A 355 9.66 -20.04 -1.78
CA HIS A 355 10.52 -21.07 -1.21
C HIS A 355 9.73 -22.30 -0.71
N PHE A 356 8.65 -22.09 0.04
CA PHE A 356 7.82 -23.19 0.55
C PHE A 356 7.06 -23.91 -0.56
N THR A 357 6.57 -23.17 -1.57
CA THR A 357 5.89 -23.78 -2.72
C THR A 357 6.84 -24.58 -3.61
N ASP A 358 8.08 -24.12 -3.84
CA ASP A 358 9.11 -24.90 -4.53
C ASP A 358 9.46 -26.19 -3.77
N GLN A 359 9.59 -26.13 -2.44
CA GLN A 359 9.77 -27.33 -1.62
C GLN A 359 8.60 -28.31 -1.75
N LEU A 360 7.35 -27.82 -1.72
CA LEU A 360 6.15 -28.65 -1.89
C LEU A 360 6.14 -29.34 -3.26
N SER A 361 6.45 -28.61 -4.34
CA SER A 361 6.51 -29.16 -5.69
C SER A 361 7.57 -30.27 -5.82
N ARG A 362 8.77 -30.07 -5.27
CA ARG A 362 9.85 -31.08 -5.28
C ARG A 362 9.56 -32.28 -4.39
N ALA A 363 8.78 -32.09 -3.34
CA ALA A 363 8.52 -33.14 -2.37
C ALA A 363 7.35 -34.04 -2.77
N THR A 364 6.41 -33.52 -3.57
CA THR A 364 5.33 -34.32 -4.17
C THR A 364 5.91 -35.43 -5.06
N SER A 365 7.06 -35.21 -5.69
CA SER A 365 7.76 -36.24 -6.49
C SER A 365 8.59 -37.24 -5.67
N LEU A 366 8.77 -37.04 -4.35
CA LEU A 366 9.67 -37.84 -3.50
C LEU A 366 8.98 -38.56 -2.33
N GLY A 367 7.65 -38.48 -2.21
CA GLY A 367 6.90 -39.15 -1.13
C GLY A 367 7.10 -38.49 0.24
N MET A 368 6.77 -37.21 0.36
CA MET A 368 6.90 -36.43 1.59
C MET A 368 6.05 -36.98 2.75
N PRO A 369 6.57 -37.00 3.99
CA PRO A 369 5.75 -37.30 5.16
C PRO A 369 4.60 -36.28 5.31
N PRO A 370 3.35 -36.72 5.58
CA PRO A 370 2.19 -35.84 5.64
C PRO A 370 2.33 -34.65 6.61
N ARG A 371 2.98 -34.86 7.77
CA ARG A 371 3.23 -33.79 8.75
C ARG A 371 4.13 -32.68 8.20
N ARG A 372 5.19 -33.05 7.47
CA ARG A 372 6.11 -32.09 6.87
C ARG A 372 5.43 -31.30 5.75
N GLU A 373 4.58 -31.98 4.99
CA GLU A 373 3.76 -31.33 3.97
C GLU A 373 2.79 -30.33 4.59
N ALA A 374 2.01 -30.73 5.60
CA ALA A 374 1.09 -29.84 6.32
C ALA A 374 1.81 -28.61 6.88
N HIS A 375 3.00 -28.80 7.46
CA HIS A 375 3.82 -27.70 7.93
C HIS A 375 4.20 -26.73 6.80
N LEU A 376 4.72 -27.22 5.67
CA LEU A 376 5.10 -26.37 4.54
C LEU A 376 3.90 -25.63 3.92
N VAL A 377 2.74 -26.30 3.82
CA VAL A 377 1.49 -25.66 3.39
C VAL A 377 1.11 -24.56 4.37
N CYS A 378 1.16 -24.83 5.68
CA CYS A 378 0.89 -23.83 6.71
C CYS A 378 1.80 -22.61 6.57
N GLN A 379 3.11 -22.80 6.39
CA GLN A 379 4.04 -21.68 6.21
C GLN A 379 3.74 -20.88 4.92
N ALA A 380 3.39 -21.57 3.83
CA ALA A 380 3.04 -20.92 2.56
C ALA A 380 1.75 -20.10 2.67
N ILE A 381 0.70 -20.64 3.32
CA ILE A 381 -0.56 -19.89 3.51
C ILE A 381 -0.35 -18.71 4.45
N LEU A 382 0.43 -18.85 5.53
CA LEU A 382 0.71 -17.74 6.45
C LEU A 382 1.38 -16.58 5.70
N ALA A 383 2.46 -16.86 4.95
CA ALA A 383 3.14 -15.85 4.16
C ALA A 383 2.21 -15.15 3.14
N LEU A 384 1.41 -15.92 2.41
CA LEU A 384 0.51 -15.35 1.39
C LEU A 384 -0.69 -14.62 1.99
N SER A 385 -1.22 -15.07 3.12
CA SER A 385 -2.33 -14.43 3.82
C SER A 385 -1.91 -13.11 4.46
N LEU A 386 -0.69 -13.01 4.98
CA LEU A 386 -0.17 -11.71 5.42
C LEU A 386 -0.02 -10.74 4.24
N LEU A 387 0.50 -11.18 3.09
CA LEU A 387 0.55 -10.35 1.87
C LEU A 387 -0.85 -9.89 1.42
N ALA A 388 -1.83 -10.80 1.44
CA ALA A 388 -3.21 -10.49 1.11
C ALA A 388 -3.80 -9.47 2.09
N PHE A 389 -3.59 -9.65 3.40
CA PHE A 389 -4.03 -8.72 4.44
C PHE A 389 -3.42 -7.34 4.25
N LEU A 390 -2.11 -7.23 4.03
CA LEU A 390 -1.44 -5.95 3.84
C LEU A 390 -2.00 -5.16 2.65
N ALA A 391 -2.31 -5.85 1.56
CA ALA A 391 -2.94 -5.24 0.40
C ALA A 391 -4.37 -4.72 0.69
N THR A 392 -5.00 -5.09 1.81
CA THR A 392 -6.33 -4.57 2.19
C THR A 392 -6.27 -3.10 2.62
N PHE A 393 -5.20 -2.66 3.29
CA PHE A 393 -5.13 -1.28 3.81
C PHE A 393 -3.97 -0.45 3.24
N VAL A 394 -2.95 -1.06 2.62
CA VAL A 394 -1.81 -0.33 2.04
C VAL A 394 -1.33 -0.91 0.70
N GLY A 395 -0.87 -0.02 -0.19
CA GLY A 395 -0.03 -0.40 -1.32
C GLY A 395 -0.76 -1.10 -2.47
N ASN A 396 -2.09 -1.06 -2.52
CA ASN A 396 -2.87 -1.57 -3.66
C ASN A 396 -3.97 -0.56 -4.08
N PRO A 397 -3.60 0.60 -4.64
CA PRO A 397 -4.55 1.63 -5.04
C PRO A 397 -5.52 1.16 -6.13
N LYS A 398 -6.80 1.41 -5.88
CA LYS A 398 -7.91 1.24 -6.84
C LYS A 398 -8.21 2.60 -7.47
N MET A 399 -8.23 2.65 -8.80
CA MET A 399 -8.60 3.83 -9.60
C MET A 399 -9.82 3.48 -10.44
N GLY A 400 -10.96 4.09 -10.10
CA GLY A 400 -12.26 3.66 -10.63
C GLY A 400 -12.51 2.20 -10.25
N THR A 401 -12.68 1.33 -11.25
CA THR A 401 -12.92 -0.11 -11.05
C THR A 401 -11.66 -0.96 -11.10
N ARG A 402 -10.48 -0.36 -11.33
CA ARG A 402 -9.24 -1.10 -11.61
C ARG A 402 -8.19 -0.86 -10.55
N TYR A 403 -7.53 -1.93 -10.11
CA TYR A 403 -6.30 -1.83 -9.34
C TYR A 403 -5.12 -1.50 -10.25
N ILE A 404 -4.26 -0.60 -9.80
CA ILE A 404 -3.01 -0.27 -10.51
C ILE A 404 -2.09 -1.49 -10.48
N TRP A 405 -1.91 -2.07 -9.29
CA TRP A 405 -1.14 -3.30 -9.09
C TRP A 405 -2.12 -4.48 -9.04
N ARG A 406 -2.25 -5.25 -10.13
CA ARG A 406 -3.20 -6.38 -10.23
C ARG A 406 -2.74 -7.62 -9.43
N LYS A 407 -2.41 -7.44 -8.15
CA LYS A 407 -1.80 -8.47 -7.28
C LYS A 407 -2.80 -9.28 -6.44
N HIS A 408 -3.89 -8.66 -5.98
CA HIS A 408 -4.86 -9.33 -5.08
C HIS A 408 -5.47 -10.59 -5.69
N GLY A 409 -5.92 -10.55 -6.95
CA GLY A 409 -6.48 -11.73 -7.63
C GLY A 409 -5.50 -12.90 -7.70
N MET A 410 -4.20 -12.61 -7.90
CA MET A 410 -3.14 -13.62 -7.86
C MET A 410 -2.97 -14.23 -6.46
N PHE A 411 -2.98 -13.40 -5.42
CA PHE A 411 -2.87 -13.87 -4.04
C PHE A 411 -4.04 -14.78 -3.68
N LEU A 412 -5.27 -14.36 -3.95
CA LEU A 412 -6.47 -15.12 -3.61
C LEU A 412 -6.55 -16.44 -4.39
N THR A 413 -6.25 -16.40 -5.70
CA THR A 413 -6.24 -17.62 -6.52
C THR A 413 -5.22 -18.62 -6.00
N ARG A 414 -3.99 -18.18 -5.69
CA ARG A 414 -2.95 -19.07 -5.18
C ARG A 414 -3.25 -19.59 -3.78
N LEU A 415 -3.81 -18.74 -2.92
CA LEU A 415 -4.24 -19.13 -1.57
C LEU A 415 -5.34 -20.18 -1.65
N GLN A 416 -6.36 -19.96 -2.49
CA GLN A 416 -7.45 -20.90 -2.72
C GLN A 416 -6.93 -22.23 -3.28
N LEU A 417 -6.02 -22.22 -4.25
CA LEU A 417 -5.43 -23.45 -4.81
C LEU A 417 -4.65 -24.25 -3.76
N LEU A 418 -3.85 -23.59 -2.91
CA LEU A 418 -3.12 -24.24 -1.82
C LEU A 418 -4.09 -24.89 -0.82
N LEU A 419 -5.13 -24.16 -0.42
CA LEU A 419 -6.14 -24.66 0.50
C LEU A 419 -6.97 -25.80 -0.14
N MET A 420 -7.41 -25.65 -1.40
CA MET A 420 -8.24 -26.64 -2.11
C MET A 420 -7.52 -27.94 -2.45
N SER A 421 -6.27 -27.86 -2.93
CA SER A 421 -5.49 -29.06 -3.27
C SER A 421 -5.41 -30.02 -2.08
N ARG A 422 -5.44 -29.48 -0.86
CA ARG A 422 -5.32 -30.26 0.39
C ARG A 422 -6.64 -30.52 1.11
N LEU A 423 -7.76 -30.05 0.53
CA LEU A 423 -9.12 -30.48 0.87
C LEU A 423 -9.52 -31.78 0.15
N ARG A 424 -8.95 -32.07 -1.03
CA ARG A 424 -9.27 -33.28 -1.81
C ARG A 424 -8.53 -34.53 -1.34
N ASP A 425 -7.35 -34.37 -0.73
CA ASP A 425 -6.49 -35.49 -0.31
C ASP A 425 -6.83 -36.06 1.09
N GLY A 426 -8.06 -35.87 1.59
CA GLY A 426 -8.56 -36.63 2.75
C GLY A 426 -8.12 -36.16 4.14
N GLY A 427 -8.01 -34.84 4.40
CA GLY A 427 -8.17 -34.34 5.77
C GLY A 427 -6.95 -33.73 6.47
N LEU A 428 -5.80 -33.60 5.82
CA LEU A 428 -4.56 -33.04 6.42
C LEU A 428 -4.71 -31.68 7.13
N LEU A 429 -5.66 -30.84 6.69
CA LEU A 429 -5.90 -29.50 7.24
C LEU A 429 -7.39 -29.20 7.51
N LEU A 430 -8.25 -30.21 7.59
CA LEU A 430 -9.70 -29.99 7.71
C LEU A 430 -10.20 -29.77 9.15
N GLY A 431 -9.31 -29.72 10.15
CA GLY A 431 -9.71 -29.68 11.56
C GLY A 431 -10.23 -31.02 12.10
N GLU A 432 -10.43 -32.02 11.24
CA GLU A 432 -11.00 -33.34 11.58
C GLU A 432 -9.93 -34.42 11.88
N GLY A 433 -8.66 -34.02 12.09
CA GLY A 433 -7.55 -34.90 12.50
C GLY A 433 -6.47 -34.16 13.30
N GLU A 434 -5.48 -34.88 13.85
CA GLU A 434 -4.44 -34.33 14.76
C GLU A 434 -3.74 -33.07 14.20
N PHE A 435 -3.43 -33.04 12.90
CA PHE A 435 -2.79 -31.90 12.24
C PHE A 435 -3.72 -30.69 12.04
N GLY A 436 -5.02 -30.95 11.88
CA GLY A 436 -6.03 -29.89 11.76
C GLY A 436 -6.15 -29.06 13.03
N PHE A 437 -5.90 -29.67 14.20
CA PHE A 437 -5.91 -28.97 15.48
C PHE A 437 -4.67 -28.07 15.66
N GLU A 438 -3.49 -28.52 15.21
CA GLU A 438 -2.23 -27.75 15.28
C GLU A 438 -2.30 -26.44 14.47
N TYR A 439 -2.93 -26.48 13.30
CA TYR A 439 -2.93 -25.36 12.34
C TYR A 439 -4.26 -24.60 12.23
N ARG A 440 -5.22 -24.85 13.12
CA ARG A 440 -6.57 -24.24 13.07
C ARG A 440 -6.56 -22.70 13.07
N HIS A 441 -5.62 -22.06 13.77
CA HIS A 441 -5.49 -20.60 13.79
C HIS A 441 -4.93 -20.06 12.47
N ALA A 442 -3.93 -20.74 11.89
CA ALA A 442 -3.40 -20.39 10.57
C ALA A 442 -4.46 -20.52 9.47
N LEU A 443 -5.32 -21.55 9.54
CA LEU A 443 -6.44 -21.73 8.63
C LEU A 443 -7.50 -20.64 8.81
N LEU A 444 -7.87 -20.31 10.05
CA LEU A 444 -8.77 -19.21 10.34
C LEU A 444 -8.25 -17.89 9.75
N TRP A 445 -6.97 -17.59 9.98
CA TRP A 445 -6.27 -16.44 9.42
C TRP A 445 -6.34 -16.41 7.90
N ALA A 446 -6.02 -17.53 7.25
CA ALA A 446 -6.01 -17.62 5.81
C ALA A 446 -7.40 -17.46 5.18
N TYR A 447 -8.41 -18.11 5.75
CA TYR A 447 -9.78 -17.95 5.29
C TYR A 447 -10.31 -16.55 5.52
N TRP A 448 -10.02 -15.95 6.66
CA TRP A 448 -10.42 -14.56 6.96
C TRP A 448 -9.77 -13.58 5.98
N ALA A 449 -8.47 -13.69 5.72
CA ALA A 449 -7.78 -12.80 4.78
C ALA A 449 -8.40 -12.85 3.38
N GLY A 450 -8.80 -14.04 2.91
CA GLY A 450 -9.50 -14.18 1.64
C GLY A 450 -10.94 -13.67 1.67
N ALA A 451 -11.66 -13.92 2.77
CA ALA A 451 -13.03 -13.44 3.01
C ALA A 451 -13.10 -11.91 2.99
N THR A 452 -12.14 -11.23 3.64
CA THR A 452 -12.03 -9.76 3.60
C THR A 452 -11.96 -9.23 2.18
N TRP A 453 -11.24 -9.91 1.28
CA TRP A 453 -11.19 -9.53 -0.13
C TRP A 453 -12.47 -9.82 -0.90
N GLU A 454 -13.13 -10.95 -0.66
CA GLU A 454 -14.44 -11.24 -1.24
C GLU A 454 -15.46 -10.15 -0.88
N HIS A 455 -15.42 -9.67 0.36
CA HIS A 455 -16.24 -8.54 0.80
C HIS A 455 -15.80 -7.21 0.19
N ARG A 456 -14.51 -6.98 0.02
CA ARG A 456 -13.98 -5.74 -0.56
C ARG A 456 -14.31 -5.58 -2.04
N GLU A 457 -14.29 -6.68 -2.80
CA GLU A 457 -14.60 -6.64 -4.24
C GLU A 457 -16.10 -6.66 -4.54
N ARG A 458 -16.93 -7.05 -3.57
CA ARG A 458 -18.38 -6.92 -3.72
C ARG A 458 -18.76 -5.45 -3.68
N GLU A 459 -19.45 -5.02 -4.73
CA GLU A 459 -20.26 -3.81 -4.68
C GLU A 459 -21.33 -4.01 -3.59
N ALA A 460 -21.78 -2.91 -2.97
CA ALA A 460 -22.51 -2.87 -1.70
C ALA A 460 -23.83 -3.68 -1.59
N ASP A 461 -24.19 -4.47 -2.61
CA ASP A 461 -25.53 -5.02 -2.82
C ASP A 461 -25.57 -6.55 -3.05
N THR A 462 -24.52 -7.29 -2.63
CA THR A 462 -24.51 -8.76 -2.75
C THR A 462 -24.39 -9.47 -1.41
N ASN A 463 -25.29 -10.44 -1.19
CA ASN A 463 -25.40 -11.24 0.03
C ASN A 463 -24.02 -11.77 0.48
N PRO A 464 -23.60 -11.54 1.75
CA PRO A 464 -22.29 -11.91 2.28
C PRO A 464 -22.01 -13.43 2.20
N VAL A 465 -23.03 -14.28 2.10
CA VAL A 465 -22.87 -15.75 2.10
C VAL A 465 -22.18 -16.31 0.84
N HIS A 466 -22.20 -15.62 -0.31
CA HIS A 466 -21.82 -16.22 -1.60
C HIS A 466 -20.31 -16.25 -1.95
N GLY A 467 -19.44 -16.54 -0.97
CA GLY A 467 -17.99 -16.56 -1.16
C GLY A 467 -17.36 -17.91 -0.83
N TRP A 468 -16.34 -18.32 -1.59
CA TRP A 468 -15.61 -19.55 -1.26
C TRP A 468 -14.86 -19.37 0.05
N PHE A 469 -14.18 -18.23 0.23
CA PHE A 469 -13.49 -17.93 1.48
C PHE A 469 -14.48 -17.66 2.61
N ASN A 470 -15.57 -16.92 2.37
CA ASN A 470 -16.61 -16.68 3.37
C ASN A 470 -17.20 -17.99 3.92
N THR A 471 -17.55 -18.93 3.04
CA THR A 471 -18.07 -20.24 3.43
C THR A 471 -17.07 -21.02 4.28
N ARG A 472 -15.79 -21.03 3.87
CA ARG A 472 -14.73 -21.75 4.58
C ARG A 472 -14.36 -21.11 5.92
N PHE A 473 -14.32 -19.78 5.95
CA PHE A 473 -14.11 -19.00 7.16
C PHE A 473 -15.21 -19.26 8.19
N ALA A 474 -16.48 -19.19 7.79
CA ALA A 474 -17.61 -19.51 8.65
C ALA A 474 -17.54 -20.94 9.20
N LYS A 475 -17.24 -21.93 8.34
CA LYS A 475 -17.05 -23.32 8.78
C LYS A 475 -15.89 -23.43 9.79
N GLN A 476 -14.78 -22.73 9.57
CA GLN A 476 -13.64 -22.75 10.49
C GLN A 476 -13.98 -22.12 11.84
N CYS A 477 -14.74 -21.02 11.86
CA CYS A 477 -15.27 -20.43 13.09
C CYS A 477 -16.17 -21.43 13.85
N GLN A 478 -17.03 -22.17 13.14
CA GLN A 478 -17.86 -23.22 13.75
C GLN A 478 -17.04 -24.33 14.39
N VAL A 479 -16.03 -24.85 13.67
CA VAL A 479 -15.10 -25.88 14.19
C VAL A 479 -14.38 -25.40 15.45
N MET A 480 -14.03 -24.10 15.50
CA MET A 480 -13.35 -23.49 16.65
C MET A 480 -14.30 -23.00 17.74
N GLY A 481 -15.62 -23.09 17.55
CA GLY A 481 -16.62 -22.59 18.50
C GLY A 481 -16.67 -21.06 18.61
N LEU A 482 -16.16 -20.32 17.63
CA LEU A 482 -16.15 -18.86 17.60
C LEU A 482 -17.49 -18.34 17.05
N LYS A 483 -18.25 -17.63 17.88
CA LYS A 483 -19.63 -17.20 17.62
C LYS A 483 -19.77 -15.69 17.44
N SER A 484 -18.73 -14.90 17.74
CA SER A 484 -18.78 -13.45 17.63
C SER A 484 -17.50 -12.88 17.01
N TRP A 485 -17.58 -11.63 16.52
CA TRP A 485 -16.42 -10.94 15.97
C TRP A 485 -15.30 -10.78 17.01
N GLU A 486 -15.62 -10.51 18.27
CA GLU A 486 -14.63 -10.29 19.34
C GLU A 486 -13.80 -11.56 19.60
N GLN A 487 -14.44 -12.73 19.55
CA GLN A 487 -13.77 -14.03 19.70
C GLN A 487 -12.86 -14.31 18.50
N VAL A 488 -13.32 -14.03 17.29
CA VAL A 488 -12.52 -14.15 16.07
C VAL A 488 -11.34 -13.18 16.11
N GLU A 489 -11.60 -11.91 16.39
CA GLU A 489 -10.60 -10.83 16.45
C GLU A 489 -9.50 -11.15 17.45
N THR A 490 -9.83 -11.76 18.60
CA THR A 490 -8.84 -12.22 19.58
C THR A 490 -7.82 -13.18 18.96
N VAL A 491 -8.27 -14.13 18.13
CA VAL A 491 -7.37 -15.06 17.43
C VAL A 491 -6.61 -14.36 16.29
N LEU A 492 -7.29 -13.55 15.49
CA LEU A 492 -6.67 -12.85 14.35
C LEU A 492 -5.61 -11.85 14.78
N ASN A 493 -5.77 -11.23 15.96
CA ASN A 493 -4.78 -10.34 16.56
C ASN A 493 -3.48 -11.04 16.96
N GLY A 494 -3.42 -12.38 16.88
CA GLY A 494 -2.17 -13.15 16.94
C GLY A 494 -1.34 -13.10 15.65
N PHE A 495 -1.89 -12.60 14.56
CA PHE A 495 -1.23 -12.52 13.25
C PHE A 495 -0.99 -11.07 12.83
N ALA A 496 -2.02 -10.24 12.90
CA ALA A 496 -1.94 -8.81 12.62
C ALA A 496 -3.10 -8.08 13.32
N LEU A 497 -3.02 -6.74 13.41
CA LEU A 497 -4.11 -5.93 13.97
C LEU A 497 -5.35 -5.98 13.07
N ALA A 498 -6.28 -6.89 13.36
CA ALA A 498 -7.41 -7.23 12.50
C ALA A 498 -8.35 -6.04 12.25
N ARG A 499 -8.47 -5.13 13.23
CA ARG A 499 -9.22 -3.88 13.13
C ARG A 499 -8.83 -2.96 11.96
N LEU A 500 -7.63 -3.14 11.39
CA LEU A 500 -7.14 -2.31 10.29
C LEU A 500 -7.50 -2.84 8.90
N ALA A 501 -8.05 -4.06 8.82
CA ALA A 501 -8.52 -4.59 7.55
C ALA A 501 -9.63 -3.72 6.95
N GLN A 502 -9.70 -3.68 5.63
CA GLN A 502 -10.75 -2.98 4.90
C GLN A 502 -11.47 -3.95 3.95
N PRO A 503 -12.78 -4.18 4.13
CA PRO A 503 -13.66 -3.62 5.18
C PRO A 503 -13.37 -4.17 6.59
N PRO A 504 -13.70 -3.42 7.67
CA PRO A 504 -13.51 -3.90 9.05
C PRO A 504 -14.31 -5.18 9.32
N GLY A 505 -13.71 -6.17 9.97
CA GLY A 505 -14.39 -7.45 10.25
C GLY A 505 -15.66 -7.31 11.10
N SER A 506 -15.70 -6.31 11.99
CA SER A 506 -16.86 -6.00 12.82
C SER A 506 -18.14 -5.67 12.04
N THR A 507 -18.03 -5.27 10.77
CA THR A 507 -19.21 -4.90 9.96
C THR A 507 -19.87 -6.09 9.27
N TRP A 508 -19.18 -7.23 9.11
CA TRP A 508 -19.67 -8.33 8.28
C TRP A 508 -19.52 -9.73 8.90
N VAL A 509 -18.55 -9.95 9.80
CA VAL A 509 -18.31 -11.28 10.38
C VAL A 509 -19.50 -11.75 11.20
N GLY A 510 -20.10 -10.87 12.02
CA GLY A 510 -21.27 -11.22 12.83
C GLY A 510 -22.46 -11.68 11.98
N VAL A 511 -22.75 -10.95 10.89
CA VAL A 511 -23.81 -11.29 9.94
C VAL A 511 -23.55 -12.65 9.30
N LEU A 512 -22.33 -12.85 8.78
CA LEU A 512 -21.93 -14.12 8.16
C LEU A 512 -22.08 -15.30 9.12
N LEU A 513 -21.66 -15.15 10.38
CA LEU A 513 -21.77 -16.22 11.37
C LEU A 513 -23.22 -16.53 11.71
N VAL A 514 -24.09 -15.53 11.86
CA VAL A 514 -25.53 -15.75 12.14
C VAL A 514 -26.22 -16.48 11.00
N GLU A 515 -25.94 -16.11 9.75
CA GLU A 515 -26.57 -16.71 8.57
C GLU A 515 -26.10 -18.14 8.28
N THR A 516 -24.87 -18.48 8.66
CA THR A 516 -24.28 -19.80 8.40
C THR A 516 -24.38 -20.76 9.57
N TRP A 517 -24.63 -20.28 10.79
CA TRP A 517 -24.77 -21.13 11.96
C TRP A 517 -26.17 -21.77 11.96
N PRO A 518 -26.28 -23.11 11.99
CA PRO A 518 -27.58 -23.75 12.06
C PRO A 518 -28.27 -23.34 13.37
N SER A 519 -29.38 -22.62 13.26
CA SER A 519 -30.27 -22.37 14.40
C SER A 519 -30.77 -23.73 14.88
N LYS A 520 -30.52 -24.04 16.16
CA LYS A 520 -30.91 -25.32 16.79
C LYS A 520 -32.42 -25.62 16.70
N ASP A 521 -33.23 -24.66 16.26
CA ASP A 521 -34.69 -24.77 16.16
C ASP A 521 -35.21 -25.23 14.78
N SER A 522 -34.35 -25.38 13.77
CA SER A 522 -34.78 -25.84 12.43
C SER A 522 -34.98 -27.37 12.32
N ASN A 523 -34.71 -28.13 13.39
CA ASN A 523 -34.91 -29.60 13.45
C ASN A 523 -36.02 -30.04 14.42
N ARG A 524 -36.95 -29.16 14.81
CA ARG A 524 -38.12 -29.53 15.64
C ARG A 524 -39.45 -29.60 14.89
N PHE A 525 -39.46 -29.42 13.57
CA PHE A 525 -40.61 -29.69 12.74
C PHE A 525 -40.19 -30.47 11.49
N ASN A 526 -40.11 -31.78 11.65
CA ASN A 526 -40.42 -32.78 10.63
C ASN A 526 -40.85 -34.06 11.33
#